data_AF-A0A0Q4RTT9-F1
#
_entry.id   AF-A0A0Q4RTT9-F1
#
_cell.length_a   1.000
_cell.length_b   1.000
_cell.length_c   1.000
_cell.angle_alpha   90.00
_cell.angle_beta   90.00
_cell.angle_gamma   90.00
#
_symmetry.space_group_name_H-M   'P 1'
#
loop_
_entity.id
_entity.type
_entity.pdbx_description
1 polymer ?
#
loop_
_entity_poly.entity_id
_entity_poly.type
_entity_poly.pdbx_seq_one_letter_code
_entity_poly.pdbx_strand_id
1 'polypeptide(L)'
;MYKIKIDEEALNDLREIVIWYNNQLQNLGLRFHKQVKSQINSLKSQPYICTIRYKDVRCMLIKKFPFIIHYTINEEYSLVEIFAIYHTSRNPEIWNSRV
;
A
#
# COMPACT_ATOMS: atom_id res chain seq x y z
N MET A 1 1.16 20.08 1.39
CA MET A 1 0.41 18.85 1.71
C MET A 1 0.19 18.10 0.42
N TYR A 2 0.51 16.82 0.38
CA TYR A 2 0.48 16.00 -0.83
C TYR A 2 -0.93 15.46 -1.11
N LYS A 3 -1.29 15.38 -2.39
CA LYS A 3 -2.47 14.63 -2.87
C LYS A 3 -2.13 13.14 -2.86
N ILE A 4 -3.16 12.30 -2.68
CA ILE A 4 -3.02 10.85 -2.80
C ILE A 4 -3.80 10.41 -4.03
N LYS A 5 -3.14 9.67 -4.92
CA LYS A 5 -3.78 8.88 -5.96
C LYS A 5 -3.51 7.41 -5.66
N ILE A 6 -4.55 6.59 -5.79
CA ILE A 6 -4.47 5.14 -5.60
C ILE A 6 -4.89 4.52 -6.92
N ASP A 7 -4.00 3.75 -7.52
CA ASP A 7 -4.29 3.07 -8.77
C ASP A 7 -5.31 1.95 -8.57
N GLU A 8 -6.03 1.59 -9.63
CA GLU A 8 -7.08 0.57 -9.57
C GLU A 8 -6.53 -0.79 -9.10
N GLU A 9 -5.31 -1.13 -9.49
CA GLU A 9 -4.59 -2.33 -9.04
C GLU A 9 -4.40 -2.34 -7.52
N ALA A 10 -3.96 -1.23 -6.92
CA ALA A 10 -3.81 -1.12 -5.47
C ALA A 10 -5.16 -1.18 -4.74
N LEU A 11 -6.23 -0.67 -5.35
CA LEU A 11 -7.59 -0.79 -4.81
C LEU A 11 -8.08 -2.25 -4.86
N ASN A 12 -7.76 -2.98 -5.92
CA ASN A 12 -8.07 -4.40 -6.04
C ASN A 12 -7.29 -5.22 -5.02
N ASP A 13 -5.98 -5.01 -4.88
CA ASP A 13 -5.14 -5.64 -3.84
C ASP A 13 -5.78 -5.40 -2.44
N LEU A 14 -6.11 -4.15 -2.12
CA LEU A 14 -6.75 -3.79 -0.83
C LEU A 14 -8.05 -4.57 -0.63
N ARG A 15 -8.91 -4.65 -1.65
CA ARG A 15 -10.19 -5.34 -1.58
C ARG A 15 -10.01 -6.83 -1.31
N GLU A 16 -9.12 -7.49 -2.06
CA GLU A 16 -8.83 -8.92 -1.92
C GLU A 16 -8.29 -9.24 -0.52
N ILE A 17 -7.34 -8.43 -0.03
CA ILE A 17 -6.75 -8.64 1.30
C ILE A 17 -7.79 -8.45 2.41
N VAL A 18 -8.66 -7.45 2.30
CA VAL A 18 -9.74 -7.22 3.27
C VAL A 18 -10.72 -8.39 3.30
N ILE A 19 -11.13 -8.89 2.14
CA ILE A 19 -12.01 -10.07 2.03
C ILE A 19 -11.33 -11.28 2.65
N TRP A 20 -10.07 -11.55 2.26
CA TRP A 20 -9.32 -12.69 2.78
C TRP A 20 -9.20 -12.66 4.30
N TYR A 21 -8.82 -11.52 4.90
CA TYR A 21 -8.70 -11.41 6.35
C TYR A 21 -10.04 -11.57 7.08
N ASN A 22 -11.12 -11.02 6.55
CA ASN A 22 -12.45 -11.18 7.14
C ASN A 22 -12.93 -12.64 7.10
N ASN A 23 -12.53 -13.41 6.09
CA ASN A 23 -12.80 -14.85 6.01
C ASN A 23 -11.99 -15.66 7.04
N GLN A 24 -10.82 -15.17 7.47
CA GLN A 24 -10.03 -15.82 8.52
C GLN A 24 -10.59 -15.54 9.92
N LEU A 25 -10.97 -14.29 10.18
CA LEU A 25 -11.54 -13.86 11.45
C LEU A 25 -12.45 -12.67 11.22
N GLN A 26 -13.66 -12.73 11.75
CA GLN A 26 -14.63 -11.65 11.66
C GLN A 26 -14.00 -10.31 12.13
N ASN A 27 -14.21 -9.24 11.35
CA ASN A 27 -13.67 -7.89 11.57
C ASN A 27 -12.16 -7.72 11.38
N LEU A 28 -11.38 -8.76 11.07
CA LEU A 28 -9.94 -8.61 10.85
C LEU A 28 -9.62 -7.82 9.57
N GLY A 29 -10.41 -8.00 8.51
CA GLY A 29 -10.31 -7.20 7.29
C GLY A 29 -10.66 -5.73 7.53
N LEU A 30 -11.63 -5.45 8.40
CA LEU A 30 -11.93 -4.07 8.81
C LEU A 30 -10.75 -3.43 9.56
N ARG A 31 -10.09 -4.19 10.45
CA ARG A 31 -8.87 -3.72 11.15
C ARG A 31 -7.75 -3.43 10.17
N PHE A 32 -7.54 -4.31 9.19
CA PHE A 32 -6.56 -4.10 8.11
C PHE A 32 -6.86 -2.81 7.33
N HIS A 33 -8.09 -2.66 6.84
CA HIS A 33 -8.51 -1.49 6.06
C HIS A 33 -8.30 -0.17 6.81
N LYS A 34 -8.68 -0.12 8.10
CA LYS A 34 -8.47 1.06 8.95
C LYS A 34 -6.98 1.41 9.09
N GLN A 35 -6.14 0.40 9.26
CA GLN A 35 -4.70 0.58 9.38
C GLN A 35 -4.07 1.11 8.09
N VAL A 36 -4.43 0.54 6.94
CA VAL A 36 -4.00 1.01 5.61
C VAL A 36 -4.43 2.46 5.40
N LYS A 37 -5.71 2.76 5.60
CA LYS A 37 -6.25 4.12 5.43
C LYS A 37 -5.52 5.15 6.31
N SER A 38 -5.25 4.81 7.57
CA SER A 38 -4.51 5.68 8.49
C SER A 38 -3.10 5.98 7.98
N GLN A 39 -2.39 4.96 7.50
CA GLN A 39 -1.02 5.11 6.98
C GLN A 39 -0.96 5.86 5.66
N ILE A 40 -1.90 5.60 4.74
CA ILE A 40 -2.02 6.37 3.50
C ILE A 40 -2.29 7.85 3.82
N ASN A 41 -3.14 8.14 4.80
CA ASN A 41 -3.39 9.53 5.20
C ASN A 41 -2.16 10.23 5.78
N SER A 42 -1.27 9.52 6.48
CA SER A 42 -0.01 10.12 6.95
C SER A 42 0.94 10.53 5.81
N LEU A 43 0.84 9.90 4.64
CA LEU A 43 1.64 10.28 3.46
C LEU A 43 1.28 11.67 2.93
N LYS A 44 0.11 12.22 3.26
CA LYS A 44 -0.27 13.59 2.86
C LYS A 44 0.63 14.66 3.48
N SER A 45 1.08 14.44 4.72
CA SER A 45 1.95 15.38 5.44
C SER A 45 3.41 14.92 5.48
N GLN A 46 3.66 13.60 5.43
CA GLN A 46 4.99 13.02 5.56
C GLN A 46 5.24 11.97 4.47
N PRO A 47 5.25 12.36 3.18
CA PRO A 47 5.42 11.39 2.09
C PRO A 47 6.83 10.76 2.08
N TYR A 48 7.83 11.44 2.64
CA TYR A 48 9.23 10.97 2.69
C TYR A 48 9.55 10.11 3.92
N ILE A 49 8.55 9.71 4.72
CA ILE A 49 8.75 8.93 5.96
C ILE A 49 9.41 7.57 5.72
N CYS A 50 9.26 7.00 4.52
CA CYS A 50 9.95 5.77 4.12
C CYS A 50 11.08 6.07 3.16
N THR A 51 12.21 5.37 3.29
CA THR A 51 13.31 5.44 2.33
C THR A 51 12.93 4.78 1.00
N ILE A 52 13.63 5.19 -0.06
CA ILE A 52 13.54 4.53 -1.35
C ILE A 52 14.14 3.12 -1.22
N ARG A 53 13.45 2.12 -1.77
CA ARG A 53 13.89 0.72 -1.75
C ARG A 53 14.49 0.27 -3.08
N TYR A 54 13.96 0.77 -4.20
CA TYR A 54 14.45 0.51 -5.55
C TYR A 54 13.91 1.58 -6.52
N LYS A 55 14.71 1.98 -7.52
CA LYS A 55 14.37 3.10 -8.43
C LYS A 55 13.91 4.31 -7.62
N ASP A 56 12.67 4.77 -7.81
CA ASP A 56 12.03 5.86 -7.04
C ASP A 56 10.90 5.36 -6.11
N VAL A 57 10.81 4.05 -5.93
CA VAL A 57 9.75 3.43 -5.15
C VAL A 57 10.09 3.42 -3.67
N ARG A 58 9.14 3.92 -2.87
CA ARG A 58 9.14 3.87 -1.42
C ARG A 58 8.18 2.78 -0.94
N CYS A 59 8.56 2.13 0.15
CA CYS A 59 7.84 0.99 0.71
C CYS A 59 7.45 1.28 2.15
N MET A 60 6.15 1.27 2.44
CA MET A 60 5.65 1.42 3.81
C MET A 60 5.07 0.10 4.33
N LEU A 61 5.68 -0.46 5.37
CA LEU A 61 5.13 -1.61 6.06
C LEU A 61 3.82 -1.23 6.79
N ILE A 62 2.78 -2.03 6.61
CA ILE A 62 1.50 -1.84 7.27
C ILE A 62 1.63 -2.33 8.71
N LYS A 63 1.42 -1.45 9.69
CA LYS A 63 1.65 -1.82 11.10
C LYS A 63 0.75 -3.00 11.50
N LYS A 64 1.31 -3.99 12.18
CA LYS A 64 0.61 -5.21 12.65
C LYS A 64 0.14 -6.16 11.54
N PHE A 65 0.49 -5.91 10.28
CA PHE A 65 0.12 -6.77 9.15
C PHE A 65 1.33 -7.02 8.26
N PRO A 66 1.54 -8.25 7.76
CA PRO A 66 2.65 -8.61 6.87
C PRO A 66 2.41 -8.10 5.44
N PHE A 67 2.09 -6.82 5.26
CA PHE A 67 1.86 -6.20 3.95
C PHE A 67 2.61 -4.87 3.82
N ILE A 68 2.98 -4.52 2.60
CA ILE A 68 3.74 -3.32 2.24
C ILE A 68 2.98 -2.54 1.18
N ILE A 69 2.79 -1.24 1.43
CA ILE A 69 2.30 -0.27 0.46
C ILE A 69 3.48 0.21 -0.38
N HIS A 70 3.37 0.09 -1.70
CA HIS A 70 4.35 0.59 -2.66
C HIS A 70 3.83 1.89 -3.25
N TYR A 71 4.66 2.93 -3.22
CA TYR A 71 4.29 4.25 -3.72
C TYR A 71 5.49 5.03 -4.25
N THR A 72 5.20 5.98 -5.13
CA THR A 72 6.16 6.99 -5.61
C THR A 72 5.69 8.37 -5.19
N ILE A 73 6.59 9.35 -5.29
CA ILE A 73 6.29 10.76 -5.02
C ILE A 73 6.61 11.54 -6.29
N ASN A 74 5.64 12.29 -6.78
CA ASN A 74 5.83 13.30 -7.81
C ASN A 74 5.88 14.67 -7.12
N GLU A 75 7.06 15.28 -7.09
CA GLU A 75 7.29 16.56 -6.40
C GLU A 75 6.64 17.73 -7.12
N GLU A 76 6.67 17.73 -8.46
CA GLU A 76 6.07 18.78 -9.30
C GLU A 76 4.58 18.95 -9.01
N TYR A 77 3.86 17.84 -8.86
CA TYR A 77 2.42 17.86 -8.58
C TYR A 77 2.06 17.71 -7.10
N SER A 78 3.06 17.64 -6.21
CA SER A 78 2.86 17.29 -4.80
C SER A 78 1.93 16.08 -4.65
N LEU A 79 2.23 15.00 -5.37
CA LEU A 79 1.39 13.82 -5.50
C LEU A 79 2.10 12.58 -4.97
N VAL A 80 1.40 11.78 -4.19
CA VAL A 80 1.80 10.42 -3.82
C VAL A 80 0.94 9.45 -4.61
N GLU A 81 1.58 8.59 -5.41
CA GLU A 81 0.91 7.59 -6.24
C GLU A 81 1.13 6.22 -5.62
N ILE A 82 0.05 5.58 -5.18
CA ILE A 82 0.05 4.25 -4.59
C ILE A 82 -0.39 3.27 -5.67
N PHE A 83 0.51 2.39 -6.06
CA PHE A 83 0.29 1.49 -7.20
C PHE A 83 0.16 0.02 -6.79
N ALA A 84 0.55 -0.38 -5.58
CA ALA A 84 0.38 -1.75 -5.11
C ALA A 84 0.38 -1.94 -3.58
N ILE A 85 -0.27 -3.01 -3.11
CA ILE A 85 -0.20 -3.48 -1.71
C ILE A 85 0.13 -4.98 -1.68
N TYR A 86 1.35 -5.33 -1.24
CA TYR A 86 1.85 -6.70 -1.33
C TYR A 86 2.20 -7.32 0.01
N HIS A 87 1.99 -8.64 0.13
CA HIS A 87 2.39 -9.41 1.29
C HIS A 87 3.93 -9.52 1.38
N THR A 88 4.49 -9.41 2.59
CA THR A 88 5.95 -9.34 2.81
C THR A 88 6.71 -10.62 2.46
N SER A 89 6.04 -11.77 2.51
CA SER A 89 6.64 -13.08 2.26
C SER A 89 6.19 -13.77 0.97
N ARG A 90 5.32 -13.13 0.17
CA ARG A 90 4.80 -13.75 -1.06
C ARG A 90 5.83 -13.58 -2.18
N ASN A 91 6.14 -14.67 -2.88
CA ASN A 91 7.24 -14.74 -3.86
C ASN A 91 7.15 -13.60 -4.91
N PRO A 92 8.24 -12.84 -5.14
CA PRO A 92 8.34 -11.85 -6.19
C PRO A 92 7.95 -12.32 -7.59
N GLU A 93 8.10 -13.61 -7.89
CA GLU A 93 7.84 -14.14 -9.24
C GLU A 93 6.37 -14.13 -9.65
N ILE A 94 5.43 -14.04 -8.70
CA ILE A 94 3.99 -13.83 -9.01
C ILE A 94 3.78 -12.43 -9.65
N TRP A 95 4.78 -11.55 -9.62
CA TRP A 95 4.71 -10.20 -10.17
C TRP A 95 5.03 -10.13 -11.67
N ASN A 96 5.61 -11.19 -12.27
CA ASN A 96 5.94 -11.23 -13.70
C ASN A 96 4.76 -11.61 -14.61
N SER A 97 3.60 -12.00 -14.05
CA SER A 97 2.39 -12.29 -14.83
C SER A 97 1.50 -11.06 -15.07
N ARG A 98 1.97 -9.86 -14.72
CA ARG A 98 1.32 -8.59 -15.03
C ARG A 98 2.11 -7.89 -16.15
N VAL A 99 2.05 -8.46 -17.36
CA VAL A 99 2.57 -7.87 -18.60
C VAL A 99 1.38 -7.50 -19.49
#